data_AF-A0A6N0JMU0-F1
#
_entry.id   AF-A0A6N0JMU0-F1
#
_cell.length_a   1.000
_cell.length_b   1.000
_cell.length_c   1.000
_cell.angle_alpha   90.00
_cell.angle_beta   90.00
_cell.angle_gamma   90.00
#
_symmetry.space_group_name_H-M   'P 1'
#
loop_
_entity.id
_entity.type
_entity.pdbx_description
1 polymer ?
#
loop_
_entity_poly.entity_id
_entity_poly.type
_entity_poly.pdbx_seq_one_letter_code
_entity_poly.pdbx_strand_id
1 'polypeptide(L)'
;MNPLLRTALPYLIGAALLAAAVLGVRWYGASQYHAGVAQANADHTLAELAEFKRQTARLAVVSNTLEDAFTALRDAKPKTIERYTRVEVQSPLPAGCRLDAERLQHINEAGRLANSASQSGATVPASARGDKR
;
A
#
# COMPACT_ATOMS: atom_id res chain seq x y z
N MET A 1 -24.56 30.09 73.87
CA MET A 1 -23.66 29.21 73.07
C MET A 1 -23.71 27.82 73.68
N ASN A 2 -24.16 26.81 72.93
CA ASN A 2 -24.40 25.48 73.47
C ASN A 2 -23.08 24.80 73.92
N PRO A 3 -23.00 24.26 75.15
CA PRO A 3 -21.77 23.69 75.70
C PRO A 3 -21.25 22.50 74.88
N LEU A 4 -22.16 21.71 74.29
CA LEU A 4 -21.85 20.60 73.38
C LEU A 4 -21.03 21.04 72.16
N LEU A 5 -21.28 22.24 71.64
CA LEU A 5 -20.60 22.77 70.46
C LEU A 5 -19.14 23.15 70.76
N ARG A 6 -18.85 23.54 72.01
CA ARG A 6 -17.50 23.88 72.47
C ARG A 6 -16.63 22.63 72.64
N THR A 7 -17.23 21.52 73.09
CA THR A 7 -16.54 20.24 73.26
C THR A 7 -16.32 19.52 71.93
N ALA A 8 -17.25 19.66 70.97
CA ALA A 8 -17.16 19.05 69.66
C ALA A 8 -16.24 19.80 68.67
N LEU A 9 -16.04 21.12 68.87
CA LEU A 9 -15.22 21.97 68.00
C LEU A 9 -13.82 21.41 67.68
N PRO A 10 -13.01 20.95 68.65
CA PRO A 10 -11.69 20.39 68.35
C PRO A 10 -11.75 19.10 67.53
N TYR A 11 -12.76 18.25 67.76
CA TYR A 11 -12.96 17.03 66.98
C TYR A 11 -13.41 17.33 65.55
N LEU A 12 -14.24 18.34 65.35
CA LEU A 12 -14.64 18.80 64.01
C LEU A 12 -13.44 19.34 63.22
N ILE A 13 -12.53 20.07 63.87
CA ILE A 13 -11.30 20.55 63.23
C ILE A 13 -10.40 19.37 62.84
N GLY A 14 -10.21 18.39 63.75
CA GLY A 14 -9.44 17.18 63.44
C GLY A 14 -10.02 16.37 62.29
N ALA A 15 -11.36 16.18 62.29
CA ALA A 15 -12.06 15.50 61.20
C ALA A 15 -11.94 16.26 59.88
N ALA A 16 -12.03 17.59 59.90
CA ALA A 16 -11.87 18.42 58.70
C ALA A 16 -10.44 18.32 58.13
N LEU A 17 -9.41 18.31 58.98
CA LEU A 17 -8.03 18.14 58.54
C LEU A 17 -7.78 16.77 57.92
N LEU A 18 -8.32 15.71 58.52
CA LEU A 18 -8.22 14.36 57.97
C LEU A 18 -8.96 14.24 56.63
N ALA A 19 -10.17 14.80 56.54
CA ALA A 19 -10.93 14.83 55.30
C ALA A 19 -10.17 15.58 54.19
N ALA A 20 -9.58 16.74 54.51
CA ALA A 20 -8.77 17.52 53.58
C ALA A 20 -7.52 16.75 53.13
N ALA A 21 -6.84 16.05 54.04
CA ALA A 21 -5.68 15.22 53.70
C ALA A 21 -6.04 14.08 52.74
N VAL A 22 -7.14 13.35 53.02
CA VAL A 22 -7.61 12.26 52.16
C VAL A 22 -8.02 12.77 50.78
N LEU A 23 -8.75 13.89 50.71
CA LEU A 23 -9.12 14.53 49.46
C LEU A 23 -7.89 14.99 48.67
N GLY A 24 -6.90 15.59 49.34
CA GLY A 24 -5.66 16.04 48.72
C GLY A 24 -4.88 14.87 48.10
N VAL A 25 -4.71 13.76 48.83
CA VAL A 25 -4.04 12.56 48.32
C VAL A 25 -4.80 11.97 47.12
N ARG A 26 -6.13 11.87 47.22
CA ARG A 26 -6.96 11.33 46.14
C ARG A 26 -6.92 12.22 44.89
N TRP A 27 -6.99 13.54 45.07
CA TRP A 27 -6.88 14.51 43.99
C TRP A 27 -5.52 14.46 43.31
N TYR A 28 -4.44 14.41 44.10
CA TYR A 28 -3.09 14.30 43.58
C TYR A 28 -2.91 13.02 42.76
N GLY A 29 -3.37 11.87 43.28
CA GLY A 29 -3.34 10.61 42.54
C GLY A 29 -4.12 10.67 41.22
N ALA A 30 -5.31 11.27 41.22
CA ALA A 30 -6.10 11.47 40.01
C ALA A 30 -5.38 12.40 39.01
N SER A 31 -4.78 13.50 39.47
CA SER A 31 -4.05 14.43 38.60
C SER A 31 -2.84 13.78 37.94
N GLN A 32 -2.10 12.93 38.67
CA GLN A 32 -0.93 12.24 38.12
C GLN A 32 -1.34 11.16 37.11
N TYR A 33 -2.47 10.49 37.36
CA TYR A 33 -3.02 9.54 36.40
C TYR A 33 -3.43 10.25 35.09
N HIS A 34 -4.12 11.39 35.19
CA HIS A 34 -4.49 12.18 34.01
C HIS A 34 -3.25 12.70 33.25
N ALA A 35 -2.21 13.14 33.96
CA ALA A 35 -0.96 13.57 33.32
C ALA A 35 -0.27 12.43 32.57
N GLY A 36 -0.21 11.23 33.17
CA GLY A 36 0.36 10.05 32.51
C GLY A 36 -0.45 9.60 31.29
N VAL A 37 -1.78 9.60 31.37
CA VAL A 37 -2.65 9.29 30.22
C VAL A 37 -2.50 10.33 29.11
N ALA A 38 -2.42 11.62 29.45
CA ALA A 38 -2.21 12.68 28.48
C ALA A 38 -0.86 12.53 27.77
N GLN A 39 0.20 12.18 28.51
CA GLN A 39 1.52 11.93 27.93
C GLN A 39 1.52 10.69 27.03
N ALA A 40 0.93 9.58 27.46
CA ALA A 40 0.83 8.37 26.65
C ALA A 40 0.03 8.60 25.35
N ASN A 41 -1.05 9.38 25.42
CA ASN A 41 -1.82 9.76 24.24
C ASN A 41 -1.00 10.66 23.30
N ALA A 42 -0.25 11.63 23.84
CA ALA A 42 0.64 12.46 23.03
C ALA A 42 1.69 11.60 22.29
N ASP A 43 2.34 10.66 22.99
CA ASP A 43 3.32 9.75 22.40
C ASP A 43 2.69 8.86 21.33
N HIS A 44 1.47 8.36 21.57
CA HIS A 44 0.73 7.59 20.57
C HIS A 44 0.42 8.40 19.31
N THR A 45 -0.05 9.65 19.45
CA THR A 45 -0.35 10.50 18.29
C THR A 45 0.91 10.84 17.49
N LEU A 46 2.05 11.01 18.16
CA LEU A 46 3.35 11.23 17.49
C LEU A 46 3.82 9.98 16.74
N ALA A 47 3.63 8.80 17.32
CA ALA A 47 3.96 7.53 16.67
C ALA A 47 3.11 7.30 15.42
N GLU A 48 1.81 7.58 15.49
CA GLU A 48 0.88 7.46 14.37
C GLU A 48 1.25 8.42 13.22
N LEU A 49 1.59 9.68 13.54
CA LEU A 49 2.07 10.65 12.55
C LEU A 49 3.40 10.21 11.90
N ALA A 50 4.29 9.58 12.66
CA ALA A 50 5.54 9.04 12.12
C ALA A 50 5.30 7.86 11.19
N GLU A 51 4.33 6.99 11.50
CA GLU A 51 3.90 5.88 10.66
C GLU A 51 3.30 6.39 9.34
N PHE A 52 2.35 7.33 9.41
CA PHE A 52 1.78 7.97 8.21
C PHE A 52 2.86 8.61 7.34
N LYS A 53 3.81 9.35 7.93
CA LYS A 53 4.95 9.92 7.17
C LYS A 53 5.77 8.85 6.46
N ARG A 54 6.05 7.70 7.11
CA ARG A 54 6.77 6.59 6.47
C ARG A 54 5.96 5.96 5.33
N GLN A 55 4.65 5.79 5.51
CA GLN A 55 3.78 5.25 4.47
C GLN A 55 3.73 6.18 3.25
N THR A 56 3.60 7.49 3.46
CA THR A 56 3.63 8.48 2.37
C THR A 56 5.00 8.53 1.67
N ALA A 57 6.10 8.47 2.42
CA ALA A 57 7.45 8.42 1.84
C ALA A 57 7.65 7.18 0.96
N ARG A 58 7.15 6.01 1.39
CA ARG A 58 7.17 4.79 0.57
C ARG A 58 6.35 4.97 -0.71
N LEU A 59 5.17 5.58 -0.62
CA LEU A 59 4.33 5.81 -1.78
C LEU A 59 5.00 6.76 -2.80
N ALA A 60 5.66 7.82 -2.31
CA ALA A 60 6.43 8.74 -3.16
C ALA A 60 7.59 8.04 -3.89
N VAL A 61 8.31 7.13 -3.21
CA VAL A 61 9.37 6.33 -3.83
C VAL A 61 8.81 5.41 -4.93
N VAL A 62 7.65 4.79 -4.70
CA VAL A 62 6.98 3.95 -5.71
C VAL A 62 6.57 4.79 -6.92
N SER A 63 6.01 5.98 -6.70
CA SER A 63 5.65 6.90 -7.78
C SER A 63 6.86 7.32 -8.62
N ASN A 64 7.98 7.70 -7.98
CA ASN A 64 9.21 8.06 -8.70
C ASN A 64 9.74 6.88 -9.53
N THR A 65 9.71 5.67 -8.97
CA THR A 65 10.16 4.45 -9.68
C THR A 65 9.31 4.21 -10.94
N LEU A 66 8.01 4.50 -10.87
CA LEU A 66 7.10 4.36 -12.01
C LEU A 66 7.40 5.40 -13.11
N GLU A 67 7.61 6.66 -12.71
CA GLU A 67 7.99 7.77 -13.61
C GLU A 67 9.32 7.47 -14.33
N ASP A 68 10.30 6.95 -13.60
CA ASP A 68 11.60 6.54 -14.14
C ASP A 68 11.43 5.39 -15.14
N ALA A 69 10.61 4.39 -14.82
CA ALA A 69 10.31 3.30 -15.73
C ALA A 69 9.61 3.79 -17.01
N PHE A 70 8.66 4.73 -16.91
CA PHE A 70 8.03 5.33 -18.08
C PHE A 70 9.01 6.14 -18.93
N THR A 71 9.94 6.85 -18.31
CA THR A 71 10.99 7.59 -19.02
C THR A 71 11.95 6.64 -19.73
N ALA A 72 12.44 5.61 -19.06
CA ALA A 72 13.26 4.57 -19.67
C ALA A 72 12.55 3.88 -20.84
N LEU A 73 11.24 3.61 -20.72
CA LEU A 73 10.44 3.00 -21.78
C LEU A 73 10.26 3.94 -22.98
N ARG A 74 10.04 5.24 -22.73
CA ARG A 74 9.95 6.28 -23.76
C ARG A 74 11.28 6.52 -24.47
N ASP A 75 12.42 6.35 -23.81
CA ASP A 75 13.74 6.48 -24.44
C ASP A 75 14.15 5.22 -25.22
N ALA A 76 13.72 4.05 -24.77
CA ALA A 76 14.03 2.77 -25.42
C ALA A 76 13.20 2.50 -26.68
N LYS A 77 11.90 2.87 -26.69
CA LYS A 77 11.01 2.69 -27.84
C LYS A 77 11.49 3.36 -29.13
N PRO A 78 11.85 4.66 -29.16
CA PRO A 78 12.30 5.33 -30.38
C PRO A 78 13.58 4.70 -30.92
N LYS A 79 14.54 4.35 -30.05
CA LYS A 79 15.77 3.64 -30.47
C LYS A 79 15.50 2.27 -31.08
N THR A 80 14.49 1.57 -30.56
CA THR A 80 14.11 0.24 -31.06
C THR A 80 13.48 0.34 -32.45
N ILE A 81 12.51 1.24 -32.63
CA ILE A 81 11.87 1.47 -33.94
C ILE A 81 12.90 1.94 -34.96
N GLU A 82 13.73 2.93 -34.62
CA GLU A 82 14.76 3.45 -35.52
C GLU A 82 15.80 2.38 -35.91
N ARG A 83 16.17 1.49 -34.99
CA ARG A 83 17.07 0.36 -35.27
C ARG A 83 16.42 -0.66 -36.20
N TYR A 84 15.15 -1.01 -36.01
CA TYR A 84 14.45 -1.94 -36.91
C TYR A 84 14.33 -1.34 -38.32
N THR A 85 13.89 -0.10 -38.45
CA THR A 85 13.79 0.58 -39.75
C THR A 85 15.16 0.69 -40.42
N ARG A 86 16.21 1.02 -39.66
CA ARG A 86 17.56 1.09 -40.20
C ARG A 86 18.08 -0.27 -40.68
N VAL A 87 17.81 -1.35 -39.96
CA VAL A 87 18.20 -2.71 -40.35
C VAL A 87 17.42 -3.17 -41.58
N GLU A 88 16.13 -2.86 -41.67
CA GLU A 88 15.32 -3.14 -42.87
C GLU A 88 15.82 -2.39 -44.11
N VAL A 89 16.27 -1.15 -43.95
CA VAL A 89 16.79 -0.34 -45.07
C VAL A 89 18.23 -0.71 -45.43
N GLN A 90 19.11 -0.98 -44.45
CA GLN A 90 20.52 -1.29 -44.69
C GLN A 90 20.79 -2.75 -45.04
N SER A 91 19.93 -3.68 -44.63
CA SER A 91 20.03 -5.11 -44.95
C SER A 91 18.65 -5.66 -45.29
N PRO A 92 18.09 -5.23 -46.44
CA PRO A 92 16.79 -5.72 -46.87
C PRO A 92 16.85 -7.24 -47.05
N LEU A 93 15.80 -7.92 -46.60
CA LEU A 93 15.64 -9.35 -46.84
C LEU A 93 15.76 -9.62 -48.36
N PRO A 94 16.61 -10.57 -48.77
CA PRO A 94 16.76 -10.90 -50.19
C PRO A 94 15.41 -11.28 -50.80
N ALA A 95 15.21 -11.00 -52.09
CA ALA A 95 13.91 -11.09 -52.75
C ALA A 95 13.20 -12.44 -52.57
N GLY A 96 13.94 -13.55 -52.43
CA GLY A 96 13.39 -14.88 -52.16
C GLY A 96 12.91 -15.13 -50.72
N CYS A 97 13.27 -14.29 -49.76
CA CYS A 97 12.82 -14.35 -48.36
C CYS A 97 11.63 -13.44 -48.05
N ARG A 98 11.23 -12.57 -49.00
CA ARG A 98 10.02 -11.77 -48.83
C ARG A 98 8.81 -12.66 -49.08
N LEU A 99 7.84 -12.63 -48.18
CA LEU A 99 6.55 -13.27 -48.43
C LEU A 99 5.83 -12.47 -49.52
N ASP A 100 5.68 -13.07 -50.69
CA ASP A 100 4.82 -12.56 -51.76
C ASP A 100 3.33 -12.81 -51.44
N ALA A 101 2.45 -12.15 -52.20
CA ALA A 101 1.00 -12.21 -51.97
C ALA A 101 0.44 -13.64 -52.14
N GLU A 102 1.01 -14.43 -53.05
CA GLU A 102 0.58 -15.80 -53.34
C GLU A 102 0.94 -16.75 -52.18
N ARG A 103 2.17 -16.67 -51.66
CA ARG A 103 2.60 -17.41 -50.46
C ARG A 103 1.79 -17.02 -49.24
N LEU A 104 1.48 -15.74 -49.05
CA LEU A 104 0.59 -15.30 -47.96
C LEU A 104 -0.81 -15.90 -48.10
N GLN A 105 -1.36 -15.92 -49.31
CA GLN A 105 -2.67 -16.52 -49.57
C GLN A 105 -2.66 -18.01 -49.27
N HIS A 106 -1.63 -18.73 -49.70
CA HIS A 106 -1.47 -20.17 -49.44
C HIS A 106 -1.31 -20.48 -47.94
N ILE A 107 -0.53 -19.67 -47.21
CA ILE A 107 -0.37 -19.82 -45.76
C ILE A 107 -1.69 -19.55 -45.03
N ASN A 108 -2.41 -18.49 -45.41
CA ASN A 108 -3.70 -18.15 -44.82
C ASN A 108 -4.76 -19.22 -45.10
N GLU A 109 -4.74 -19.80 -46.29
CA GLU A 109 -5.61 -20.91 -46.66
C GLU A 109 -5.28 -22.19 -45.89
N ALA A 110 -4.00 -22.55 -45.78
CA ALA A 110 -3.54 -23.65 -44.94
C ALA A 110 -3.94 -23.44 -43.47
N GLY A 111 -3.86 -22.21 -42.96
CA GLY A 111 -4.32 -21.85 -41.61
C GLY A 111 -5.84 -22.00 -41.44
N ARG A 112 -6.64 -21.58 -42.42
CA ARG A 112 -8.09 -21.80 -42.42
C ARG A 112 -8.44 -23.29 -42.41
N LEU A 113 -7.74 -24.09 -43.22
CA LEU A 113 -7.91 -25.54 -43.29
C LEU A 113 -7.48 -26.24 -41.98
N ALA A 114 -6.38 -25.82 -41.37
CA ALA A 114 -5.95 -26.36 -40.07
C ALA A 114 -6.91 -25.99 -38.93
N ASN A 115 -7.44 -24.77 -38.94
CA ASN A 115 -8.44 -24.31 -37.98
C ASN A 115 -9.78 -25.05 -38.14
N SER A 116 -10.22 -25.30 -39.38
CA SER A 116 -11.44 -26.09 -39.61
C SER A 116 -11.25 -27.56 -39.26
N ALA A 117 -10.07 -28.15 -39.53
CA ALA A 117 -9.74 -29.51 -39.11
C ALA A 117 -9.64 -29.66 -37.58
N SER A 118 -9.18 -28.62 -36.87
CA SER A 118 -9.07 -28.61 -35.41
C SER A 118 -10.43 -28.48 -34.70
N GLN A 119 -11.47 -27.96 -35.37
CA GLN A 119 -12.82 -27.87 -34.81
C GLN A 119 -13.48 -29.25 -34.58
N SER A 120 -12.98 -30.31 -35.22
CA SER A 120 -13.55 -31.66 -35.09
C SER A 120 -12.98 -32.49 -33.94
N GLY A 121 -12.08 -31.97 -33.09
CA GLY A 121 -11.44 -32.84 -32.08
C GLY A 121 -10.69 -32.24 -30.88
N ALA A 122 -10.69 -30.93 -30.63
CA ALA A 122 -9.99 -30.38 -29.47
C ALA A 122 -10.93 -29.85 -28.38
N THR A 123 -11.52 -30.76 -27.59
CA THR A 123 -11.86 -30.45 -26.20
C THR A 123 -10.53 -30.25 -25.47
N VAL A 124 -10.09 -29.00 -25.34
CA VAL A 124 -9.01 -28.67 -24.40
C VAL A 124 -9.57 -29.00 -23.01
N PRO A 125 -9.03 -29.99 -22.28
CA PRO A 125 -9.45 -30.18 -20.90
C PRO A 125 -9.10 -28.88 -20.18
N ALA A 126 -10.09 -28.27 -19.52
CA ALA A 126 -9.86 -27.18 -18.61
C ALA A 126 -8.91 -27.73 -17.54
N SER A 127 -7.62 -27.43 -17.68
CA SER A 127 -6.62 -27.75 -16.67
C SER A 127 -7.09 -27.08 -15.39
N ALA A 128 -7.57 -27.89 -14.45
CA ALA A 128 -7.82 -27.53 -13.08
C ALA A 128 -6.52 -26.92 -12.56
N ARG A 129 -6.49 -25.58 -12.49
CA ARG A 129 -5.42 -24.85 -11.83
C ARG A 129 -5.55 -25.19 -10.36
N GLY A 130 -4.72 -26.15 -9.95
CA GLY A 130 -4.58 -26.62 -8.59
C GLY A 130 -4.40 -25.44 -7.66
N ASP A 131 -5.39 -25.30 -6.81
CA ASP A 131 -5.32 -24.74 -5.48
C ASP A 131 -4.15 -25.41 -4.72
N LYS A 132 -3.09 -24.63 -4.45
CA LYS A 132 -2.08 -24.95 -3.43
C LYS A 132 -1.60 -23.65 -2.77
N ARG A 133 -2.14 -23.42 -1.58
CA ARG A 133 -1.51 -22.97 -0.32
C ARG A 133 -0.22 -22.18 -0.39
#